data_AF-A0A0F9IHL9-F1
#
_entry.id   AF-A0A0F9IHL9-F1
#
_cell.length_a   1.000
_cell.length_b   1.000
_cell.length_c   1.000
_cell.angle_alpha   90.00
_cell.angle_beta   90.00
_cell.angle_gamma   90.00
#
_symmetry.space_group_name_H-M   'P 1'
#
loop_
_entity.id
_entity.type
_entity.pdbx_description
1 polymer ?
#
loop_
_entity_poly.entity_id
_entity_poly.type
_entity_poly.pdbx_seq_one_letter_code
_entity_poly.pdbx_strand_id
1 'polypeptide(L)'
;EEEVVTQPRWTGKPINTRAKPVKHGPGVEALHRKVREAAMVHVRSVPYRVTLRWVFYRLLQDGVVKGKGAYKSVCEPILAEARHQFIDGWTPDTLADEGRDIQLNGEGYATDEDWVDQRVGELFPAGQPDYWHHQPCYLIVAFEAAAMVGQFDLYLPPFVSRCAFKGQDSIEHKSRLKDAIEDAAARYRKPVVVLYFGDDDESGWTIPQGVERDIRSWTDTPFEWVRAGLAEGQAAALGVSENPEKPGTYQWEALDDGLARTIIEEAVGEYVDDDGKEAAGEEGERREGAWRRWWMDNTPTASDLGLT
;
A
#
# COMPACT_ATOMS: atom_id res chain seq x y z
N GLU A 1 23.42 14.19 29.71
CA GLU A 1 22.55 13.01 29.67
C GLU A 1 21.32 13.43 28.90
N GLU A 2 21.30 13.13 27.60
CA GLU A 2 20.14 13.40 26.74
C GLU A 2 19.11 12.30 27.00
N GLU A 3 17.91 12.73 27.38
CA GLU A 3 16.78 11.87 27.67
C GLU A 3 16.19 11.40 26.33
N VAL A 4 16.59 10.21 25.88
CA VAL A 4 16.02 9.57 24.70
C VAL A 4 14.54 9.29 24.99
N VAL A 5 13.66 10.12 24.43
CA VAL A 5 12.21 9.93 24.49
C VAL A 5 11.89 8.70 23.63
N THR A 6 11.85 7.53 24.25
CA THR A 6 11.40 6.30 23.59
C THR A 6 9.94 6.46 23.19
N GLN A 7 9.65 6.38 21.89
CA GLN A 7 8.28 6.48 21.38
C GLN A 7 7.39 5.40 22.02
N PRO A 8 6.13 5.71 22.36
CA PRO A 8 5.20 4.72 22.88
C PRO A 8 4.88 3.69 21.79
N ARG A 9 5.44 2.47 21.92
CA ARG A 9 4.98 1.30 21.16
C ARG A 9 3.52 1.04 21.51
N TRP A 10 2.63 1.27 20.57
CA TRP A 10 1.21 0.97 20.74
C TRP A 10 1.01 -0.56 20.78
N THR A 11 0.83 -1.12 21.97
CA THR A 11 0.53 -2.55 22.17
C THR A 11 -0.96 -2.80 21.94
N GLY A 12 -1.43 -2.60 20.71
CA GLY A 12 -2.83 -2.73 20.34
C GLY A 12 -3.50 -3.93 20.98
N LYS A 13 -4.53 -3.69 21.81
CA LYS A 13 -5.40 -4.78 22.27
C LYS A 13 -6.02 -5.40 21.02
N PRO A 14 -6.11 -6.74 20.92
CA PRO A 14 -6.70 -7.39 19.76
C PRO A 14 -8.13 -6.88 19.60
N ILE A 15 -8.35 -6.12 18.53
CA ILE A 15 -9.68 -5.68 18.12
C ILE A 15 -10.39 -6.95 17.66
N ASN A 16 -11.56 -7.23 18.22
CA ASN A 16 -12.39 -8.34 17.78
C ASN A 16 -12.89 -8.03 16.35
N THR A 17 -12.21 -8.57 15.34
CA THR A 17 -12.29 -8.16 13.92
C THR A 17 -13.50 -8.67 13.15
N ARG A 18 -14.44 -9.39 13.76
CA ARG A 18 -15.67 -9.78 13.06
C ARG A 18 -16.72 -8.69 13.19
N ALA A 19 -16.70 -7.73 12.26
CA ALA A 19 -17.84 -6.86 12.01
C ALA A 19 -19.09 -7.73 11.83
N LYS A 20 -20.07 -7.60 12.75
CA LYS A 20 -21.32 -8.34 12.62
C LYS A 20 -22.06 -7.78 11.40
N PRO A 21 -22.58 -8.63 10.49
CA PRO A 21 -23.33 -8.16 9.35
C PRO A 21 -24.51 -7.31 9.83
N VAL A 22 -24.68 -6.13 9.23
CA VAL A 22 -25.79 -5.24 9.54
C VAL A 22 -27.07 -5.94 9.07
N LYS A 23 -27.95 -6.30 10.01
CA LYS A 23 -29.21 -6.97 9.67
C LYS A 23 -30.17 -5.94 9.06
N HIS A 24 -30.31 -5.98 7.74
CA HIS A 24 -31.30 -5.19 7.03
C HIS A 24 -32.69 -5.83 7.07
N GLY A 25 -33.73 -5.00 7.09
CA GLY A 25 -35.10 -5.48 6.88
C GLY A 25 -35.26 -6.13 5.50
N PRO A 26 -36.21 -7.06 5.31
CA PRO A 26 -36.32 -7.88 4.10
C PRO A 26 -36.47 -7.06 2.80
N GLY A 27 -37.09 -5.87 2.84
CA GLY A 27 -37.20 -4.99 1.68
C GLY A 27 -35.89 -4.28 1.30
N VAL A 28 -35.01 -4.03 2.27
CA VAL A 28 -33.72 -3.40 2.06
C VAL A 28 -32.72 -4.40 1.48
N GLU A 29 -32.70 -5.64 2.00
CA GLU A 29 -31.85 -6.71 1.45
C GLU A 29 -32.21 -7.05 0.00
N ALA A 30 -33.50 -7.05 -0.34
CA ALA A 30 -33.95 -7.26 -1.72
C ALA A 30 -33.43 -6.16 -2.67
N LEU A 31 -33.38 -4.90 -2.21
CA LEU A 31 -32.79 -3.80 -2.97
C LEU A 31 -31.27 -3.96 -3.10
N HIS A 32 -30.58 -4.30 -2.01
CA HIS A 32 -29.13 -4.52 -2.01
C HIS A 32 -28.74 -5.59 -3.02
N ARG A 33 -29.40 -6.75 -2.95
CA ARG A 33 -29.20 -7.85 -3.90
C ARG A 33 -29.47 -7.42 -5.34
N LYS A 34 -30.59 -6.74 -5.60
CA LYS A 34 -30.92 -6.26 -6.95
C LYS A 34 -29.85 -5.33 -7.51
N VAL A 35 -29.32 -4.41 -6.70
CA VAL A 35 -28.24 -3.50 -7.10
C VAL A 35 -26.95 -4.27 -7.39
N ARG A 36 -26.54 -5.19 -6.49
CA ARG A 36 -25.33 -6.03 -6.67
C ARG A 36 -25.39 -6.89 -7.93
N GLU A 37 -26.51 -7.57 -8.17
CA GLU A 37 -26.70 -8.45 -9.32
C GLU A 37 -26.68 -7.66 -10.65
N ALA A 38 -27.45 -6.57 -10.73
CA ALA A 38 -27.48 -5.74 -11.93
C ALA A 38 -26.12 -5.09 -12.22
N ALA A 39 -25.41 -4.65 -11.17
CA ALA A 39 -24.06 -4.10 -11.31
C ALA A 39 -23.07 -5.14 -11.84
N MET A 40 -23.10 -6.36 -11.30
CA MET A 40 -22.21 -7.45 -11.70
C MET A 40 -22.44 -7.89 -13.16
N VAL A 41 -23.69 -7.84 -13.64
CA VAL A 41 -24.00 -8.07 -15.08
C VAL A 41 -23.24 -7.08 -15.96
N HIS A 42 -23.21 -5.80 -15.60
CA HIS A 42 -22.47 -4.81 -16.37
C HIS A 42 -20.96 -4.98 -16.26
N VAL A 43 -20.43 -5.23 -15.06
CA VAL A 43 -18.98 -5.47 -14.87
C VAL A 43 -18.50 -6.63 -15.74
N ARG A 44 -19.24 -7.74 -15.78
CA ARG A 44 -18.90 -8.93 -16.59
C ARG A 44 -19.18 -8.77 -18.08
N SER A 45 -19.90 -7.73 -18.50
CA SER A 45 -20.26 -7.50 -19.90
C SER A 45 -19.12 -6.91 -20.74
N VAL A 46 -18.03 -6.46 -20.10
CA VAL A 46 -16.88 -5.83 -20.75
C VAL A 46 -15.59 -6.56 -20.39
N PRO A 47 -14.57 -6.58 -21.28
CA PRO A 47 -13.32 -7.30 -21.04
C PRO A 47 -12.30 -6.50 -20.21
N TYR A 48 -12.70 -5.37 -19.63
CA TYR A 48 -11.84 -4.46 -18.86
C TYR A 48 -12.52 -4.03 -17.57
N ARG A 49 -11.73 -3.56 -16.60
CA ARG A 49 -12.25 -3.07 -15.33
C ARG A 49 -12.91 -1.70 -15.50
N VAL A 50 -14.00 -1.47 -14.76
CA VAL A 50 -14.80 -0.25 -14.82
C VAL A 50 -14.89 0.41 -13.46
N THR A 51 -15.04 1.73 -13.44
CA THR A 51 -15.16 2.48 -12.19
C THR A 51 -16.57 2.38 -11.60
N LEU A 52 -16.70 2.63 -10.29
CA LEU A 52 -18.01 2.74 -9.63
C LEU A 52 -18.94 3.75 -10.33
N ARG A 53 -18.38 4.85 -10.82
CA ARG A 53 -19.12 5.88 -11.56
C ARG A 53 -19.68 5.35 -12.88
N TRP A 54 -18.91 4.54 -13.60
CA TRP A 54 -19.38 3.91 -14.83
C TRP A 54 -20.56 2.97 -14.56
N VAL A 55 -20.42 2.10 -13.55
CA VAL A 55 -21.49 1.16 -13.14
C VAL A 55 -22.75 1.91 -12.71
N PHE A 56 -22.59 2.99 -11.92
CA PHE A 56 -23.73 3.83 -11.53
C PHE A 56 -24.51 4.36 -12.73
N TYR A 57 -23.85 4.86 -13.76
CA TYR A 57 -24.54 5.36 -14.94
C TYR A 57 -25.28 4.26 -15.70
N ARG A 58 -24.73 3.04 -15.75
CA ARG A 58 -25.44 1.88 -16.34
C ARG A 58 -26.68 1.51 -15.54
N LEU A 59 -26.58 1.42 -14.21
CA LEU A 59 -27.72 1.18 -13.33
C LEU A 59 -28.80 2.27 -13.42
N LEU A 60 -28.39 3.52 -13.64
CA LEU A 60 -29.30 4.65 -13.85
C LEU A 60 -30.02 4.55 -15.21
N GLN A 61 -29.30 4.17 -16.27
CA GLN A 61 -29.86 3.95 -17.62
C GLN A 61 -30.86 2.79 -17.64
N ASP A 62 -30.56 1.71 -16.93
CA ASP A 62 -31.40 0.52 -16.83
C ASP A 62 -32.59 0.71 -15.85
N GLY A 63 -32.69 1.89 -15.21
CA GLY A 63 -33.76 2.21 -14.26
C GLY A 63 -33.71 1.43 -12.95
N VAL A 64 -32.57 0.78 -12.66
CA VAL A 64 -32.34 0.04 -11.41
C VAL A 64 -32.26 0.99 -10.23
N VAL A 65 -31.57 2.12 -10.41
CA VAL A 65 -31.49 3.23 -9.43
C VAL A 65 -32.08 4.50 -10.03
N LYS A 66 -32.54 5.42 -9.17
CA LYS A 66 -33.22 6.64 -9.59
C LYS A 66 -32.50 7.90 -9.13
N GLY A 67 -32.11 8.72 -10.09
CA GLY A 67 -31.55 10.05 -9.87
C GLY A 67 -30.08 10.04 -9.45
N LYS A 68 -29.45 11.22 -9.52
CA LYS A 68 -28.02 11.41 -9.22
C LYS A 68 -27.69 11.16 -7.74
N GLY A 69 -28.64 11.42 -6.83
CA GLY A 69 -28.45 11.21 -5.39
C GLY A 69 -28.19 9.74 -5.02
N ALA A 70 -28.70 8.80 -5.82
CA ALA A 70 -28.52 7.36 -5.59
C ALA A 70 -27.07 6.89 -5.68
N TYR A 71 -26.17 7.68 -6.30
CA TYR A 71 -24.75 7.37 -6.30
C TYR A 71 -24.21 7.22 -4.87
N LYS A 72 -24.35 8.27 -4.05
CA LYS A 72 -23.83 8.28 -2.67
C LYS A 72 -24.72 7.54 -1.67
N SER A 73 -26.05 7.53 -1.89
CA SER A 73 -26.99 6.98 -0.92
C SER A 73 -27.32 5.50 -1.13
N VAL A 74 -27.02 4.93 -2.29
CA VAL A 74 -27.39 3.55 -2.65
C VAL A 74 -26.20 2.81 -3.25
N CYS A 75 -25.69 3.23 -4.41
CA CYS A 75 -24.70 2.46 -5.15
C CYS A 75 -23.37 2.36 -4.42
N GLU A 76 -22.82 3.49 -3.96
CA GLU A 76 -21.55 3.53 -3.24
C GLU A 76 -21.55 2.67 -1.98
N PRO A 77 -22.49 2.83 -1.01
CA PRO A 77 -22.47 2.02 0.21
C PRO A 77 -22.73 0.53 -0.06
N ILE A 78 -23.68 0.18 -0.93
CA ILE A 78 -24.01 -1.24 -1.20
C ILE A 78 -22.86 -1.96 -1.89
N LEU A 79 -22.24 -1.34 -2.89
CA LEU A 79 -21.15 -1.96 -3.63
C LEU A 79 -19.84 -1.94 -2.84
N ALA A 80 -19.60 -0.91 -2.02
CA ALA A 80 -18.48 -0.90 -1.08
C ALA A 80 -18.62 -2.05 -0.07
N GLU A 81 -19.79 -2.20 0.56
CA GLU A 81 -20.05 -3.30 1.49
C GLU A 81 -19.84 -4.66 0.82
N ALA A 82 -20.35 -4.84 -0.40
CA ALA A 82 -20.19 -6.09 -1.14
C ALA A 82 -18.71 -6.45 -1.39
N ARG A 83 -17.89 -5.46 -1.78
CA ARG A 83 -16.44 -5.63 -2.00
C ARG A 83 -15.70 -5.92 -0.69
N HIS A 84 -16.07 -5.25 0.40
CA HIS A 84 -15.45 -5.46 1.73
C HIS A 84 -15.74 -6.85 2.31
N GLN A 85 -16.96 -7.35 2.11
CA GLN A 85 -17.45 -8.60 2.72
C GLN A 85 -17.45 -9.80 1.76
N PHE A 86 -16.91 -9.64 0.55
CA PHE A 86 -16.86 -10.68 -0.49
C PHE A 86 -18.23 -11.26 -0.87
N ILE A 87 -19.28 -10.44 -0.86
CA ILE A 87 -20.67 -10.89 -1.07
C ILE A 87 -20.92 -11.16 -2.55
N ASP A 88 -21.60 -12.26 -2.90
CA ASP A 88 -22.06 -12.57 -4.27
C ASP A 88 -20.94 -12.54 -5.34
N GLY A 89 -19.70 -12.85 -4.93
CA GLY A 89 -18.52 -12.85 -5.80
C GLY A 89 -17.97 -11.44 -6.11
N TRP A 90 -18.41 -10.42 -5.37
CA TRP A 90 -17.72 -9.13 -5.34
C TRP A 90 -16.40 -9.26 -4.60
N THR A 91 -15.36 -8.61 -5.10
CA THR A 91 -14.01 -8.61 -4.55
C THR A 91 -13.46 -7.19 -4.58
N PRO A 92 -12.44 -6.86 -3.77
CA PRO A 92 -11.80 -5.55 -3.80
C PRO A 92 -11.38 -5.07 -5.19
N ASP A 93 -10.98 -5.95 -6.09
CA ASP A 93 -10.55 -5.65 -7.46
C ASP A 93 -11.68 -5.65 -8.50
N THR A 94 -12.94 -5.91 -8.14
CA THR A 94 -14.07 -5.95 -9.09
C THR A 94 -14.28 -4.62 -9.85
N LEU A 95 -13.96 -3.48 -9.24
CA LEU A 95 -14.06 -2.15 -9.84
C LEU A 95 -12.71 -1.44 -9.84
N ALA A 96 -12.42 -0.67 -10.89
CA ALA A 96 -11.22 0.15 -10.98
C ALA A 96 -11.34 1.45 -10.17
N ASP A 97 -10.31 1.76 -9.40
CA ASP A 97 -10.10 3.04 -8.73
C ASP A 97 -8.95 3.78 -9.44
N GLU A 98 -9.27 4.87 -10.15
CA GLU A 98 -8.27 5.64 -10.91
C GLU A 98 -7.41 6.51 -9.96
N GLY A 99 -6.08 6.45 -10.11
CA GLY A 99 -5.15 7.45 -9.56
C GLY A 99 -4.42 7.08 -8.26
N ARG A 100 -4.39 5.81 -7.85
CA ARG A 100 -3.68 5.34 -6.65
C ARG A 100 -2.84 4.11 -6.99
N ASP A 101 -1.52 4.29 -7.03
CA ASP A 101 -0.56 3.21 -7.29
C ASP A 101 0.38 3.05 -6.10
N ILE A 102 0.64 1.80 -5.73
CA ILE A 102 1.68 1.41 -4.78
C ILE A 102 2.96 1.26 -5.57
N GLN A 103 4.02 1.92 -5.13
CA GLN A 103 5.34 1.73 -5.72
C GLN A 103 6.09 0.73 -4.87
N LEU A 104 6.11 -0.51 -5.37
CA LEU A 104 6.92 -1.58 -4.83
C LEU A 104 8.36 -1.38 -5.29
N ASN A 105 9.26 -1.20 -4.34
CA ASN A 105 10.68 -0.96 -4.57
C ASN A 105 11.53 -2.06 -3.90
N GLY A 106 12.76 -2.21 -4.36
CA GLY A 106 13.74 -3.11 -3.72
C GLY A 106 13.53 -4.61 -3.99
N GLU A 107 12.55 -4.97 -4.81
CA GLU A 107 12.35 -6.35 -5.24
C GLU A 107 13.38 -6.75 -6.31
N GLY A 108 14.25 -7.71 -5.99
CA GLY A 108 15.19 -8.33 -6.92
C GLY A 108 14.74 -9.74 -7.34
N TYR A 109 15.67 -10.66 -7.55
CA TYR A 109 15.36 -12.09 -7.77
C TYR A 109 15.88 -12.92 -6.61
N ALA A 110 15.04 -13.83 -6.09
CA ALA A 110 15.34 -14.62 -4.91
C ALA A 110 16.37 -15.74 -5.18
N THR A 111 16.43 -16.25 -6.41
CA THR A 111 17.37 -17.30 -6.85
C THR A 111 17.93 -17.01 -8.24
N ASP A 112 19.03 -17.68 -8.59
CA ASP A 112 19.67 -17.55 -9.90
C ASP A 112 18.76 -18.13 -11.01
N GLU A 113 17.99 -19.18 -10.74
CA GLU A 113 17.00 -19.72 -11.68
C GLU A 113 15.79 -18.79 -11.88
N ASP A 114 15.24 -18.20 -10.80
CA ASP A 114 14.15 -17.22 -10.91
C ASP A 114 14.58 -15.98 -11.72
N TRP A 115 15.86 -15.61 -11.60
CA TRP A 115 16.51 -14.56 -12.37
C TRP A 115 16.62 -14.92 -13.85
N VAL A 116 17.12 -16.12 -14.19
CA VAL A 116 17.26 -16.57 -15.60
C VAL A 116 15.88 -16.71 -16.28
N ASP A 117 14.91 -17.33 -15.61
CA ASP A 117 13.60 -17.66 -16.17
C ASP A 117 12.76 -16.41 -16.49
N GLN A 118 12.90 -15.34 -15.71
CA GLN A 118 12.25 -14.05 -16.01
C GLN A 118 13.10 -13.19 -16.96
N ARG A 119 14.44 -13.33 -16.96
CA ARG A 119 15.35 -12.43 -17.70
C ARG A 119 15.51 -12.68 -19.17
N VAL A 120 15.23 -13.89 -19.62
CA VAL A 120 15.14 -14.15 -21.05
C VAL A 120 13.99 -13.34 -21.69
N GLY A 121 12.97 -12.93 -20.92
CA GLY A 121 11.87 -12.10 -21.42
C GLY A 121 12.14 -10.58 -21.48
N GLU A 122 13.06 -10.06 -20.67
CA GLU A 122 13.35 -8.63 -20.53
C GLU A 122 14.87 -8.38 -20.44
N LEU A 123 15.49 -8.14 -21.58
CA LEU A 123 16.94 -8.16 -21.76
C LEU A 123 17.68 -6.98 -21.08
N PHE A 124 17.90 -7.11 -19.76
CA PHE A 124 18.95 -6.47 -18.92
C PHE A 124 18.53 -5.37 -17.93
N PRO A 125 18.05 -5.76 -16.73
CA PRO A 125 18.41 -5.04 -15.47
C PRO A 125 19.44 -5.77 -14.54
N ALA A 126 20.56 -6.32 -15.03
CA ALA A 126 21.41 -7.32 -14.34
C ALA A 126 22.14 -6.91 -13.04
N GLY A 127 21.68 -5.90 -12.30
CA GLY A 127 22.38 -5.40 -11.11
C GLY A 127 21.52 -4.72 -10.05
N GLN A 128 20.20 -4.96 -9.99
CA GLN A 128 19.41 -4.46 -8.85
C GLN A 128 19.49 -5.48 -7.71
N PRO A 129 20.22 -5.18 -6.63
CA PRO A 129 20.29 -6.10 -5.51
C PRO A 129 18.94 -6.19 -4.80
N ASP A 130 18.59 -7.39 -4.35
CA ASP A 130 17.43 -7.61 -3.49
C ASP A 130 17.81 -7.17 -2.06
N TYR A 131 17.65 -5.88 -1.78
CA TYR A 131 18.04 -5.29 -0.50
C TYR A 131 17.34 -5.99 0.69
N TRP A 132 16.08 -6.39 0.53
CA TRP A 132 15.26 -6.98 1.58
C TRP A 132 15.78 -8.34 2.08
N HIS A 133 16.58 -9.05 1.29
CA HIS A 133 17.19 -10.30 1.74
C HIS A 133 18.16 -10.10 2.91
N HIS A 134 18.77 -8.92 3.02
CA HIS A 134 19.71 -8.58 4.09
C HIS A 134 19.10 -7.74 5.21
N GLN A 135 17.86 -7.26 5.06
CA GLN A 135 17.17 -6.47 6.06
C GLN A 135 16.54 -7.33 7.17
N PRO A 136 16.34 -6.80 8.39
CA PRO A 136 15.70 -7.54 9.48
C PRO A 136 14.19 -7.74 9.27
N CYS A 137 13.55 -6.86 8.49
CA CYS A 137 12.13 -6.90 8.15
C CYS A 137 11.90 -6.41 6.71
N TYR A 138 10.68 -6.59 6.19
CA TYR A 138 10.23 -5.93 4.97
C TYR A 138 9.41 -4.70 5.34
N LEU A 139 9.85 -3.52 4.92
CA LEU A 139 9.27 -2.23 5.32
C LEU A 139 8.47 -1.61 4.16
N ILE A 140 7.22 -1.27 4.43
CA ILE A 140 6.37 -0.47 3.55
C ILE A 140 6.08 0.86 4.24
N VAL A 141 6.43 1.97 3.59
CA VAL A 141 6.14 3.31 4.09
C VAL A 141 4.81 3.80 3.47
N ALA A 142 3.79 3.93 4.29
CA ALA A 142 2.49 4.46 3.89
C ALA A 142 2.32 5.91 4.32
N PHE A 143 1.66 6.74 3.51
CA PHE A 143 1.42 8.13 3.89
C PHE A 143 0.14 8.74 3.29
N GLU A 144 -0.40 9.74 3.98
CA GLU A 144 -1.72 10.29 3.70
C GLU A 144 -1.79 11.12 2.41
N ALA A 145 -0.89 12.10 2.26
CA ALA A 145 -1.00 13.12 1.23
C ALA A 145 -0.10 12.81 0.01
N ALA A 146 -0.66 12.95 -1.20
CA ALA A 146 0.12 12.82 -2.44
C ALA A 146 1.23 13.87 -2.57
N ALA A 147 1.06 15.03 -1.94
CA ALA A 147 2.06 16.10 -1.96
C ALA A 147 3.36 15.70 -1.24
N MET A 148 3.29 14.73 -0.31
CA MET A 148 4.44 14.25 0.46
C MET A 148 5.37 13.32 -0.35
N VAL A 149 4.91 12.83 -1.51
CA VAL A 149 5.66 11.91 -2.39
C VAL A 149 7.10 12.38 -2.62
N GLY A 150 7.29 13.69 -2.85
CA GLY A 150 8.62 14.25 -3.11
C GLY A 150 9.57 14.21 -1.89
N GLN A 151 9.05 14.38 -0.67
CA GLN A 151 9.86 14.28 0.56
C GLN A 151 10.27 12.84 0.81
N PHE A 152 9.34 11.90 0.64
CA PHE A 152 9.65 10.47 0.78
C PHE A 152 10.59 9.97 -0.32
N ASP A 153 10.47 10.47 -1.55
CA ASP A 153 11.44 10.17 -2.62
C ASP A 153 12.86 10.65 -2.29
N LEU A 154 12.97 11.76 -1.56
CA LEU A 154 14.26 12.35 -1.22
C LEU A 154 14.93 11.65 -0.04
N TYR A 155 14.16 11.26 0.98
CA TYR A 155 14.71 10.78 2.26
C TYR A 155 14.58 9.28 2.49
N LEU A 156 13.69 8.58 1.79
CA LEU A 156 13.66 7.13 1.90
C LEU A 156 14.84 6.52 1.17
N PRO A 157 15.44 5.43 1.71
CA PRO A 157 16.30 4.60 0.92
C PRO A 157 15.57 4.14 -0.35
N PRO A 158 16.23 4.12 -1.52
CA PRO A 158 15.58 3.91 -2.82
C PRO A 158 14.93 2.53 -2.97
N PHE A 159 15.27 1.57 -2.08
CA PHE A 159 14.69 0.24 -2.06
C PHE A 159 13.48 0.10 -1.15
N VAL A 160 13.13 1.12 -0.36
CA VAL A 160 11.96 1.09 0.52
C VAL A 160 10.68 1.30 -0.31
N SER A 161 9.73 0.37 -0.17
CA SER A 161 8.43 0.43 -0.83
C SER A 161 7.57 1.54 -0.23
N ARG A 162 6.76 2.20 -1.06
CA ARG A 162 5.96 3.35 -0.64
C ARG A 162 4.52 3.30 -1.13
N CYS A 163 3.61 3.81 -0.31
CA CYS A 163 2.17 3.71 -0.50
C CYS A 163 1.46 5.03 -0.14
N ALA A 164 0.97 5.76 -1.14
CA ALA A 164 0.29 7.06 -0.93
C ALA A 164 -1.24 6.90 -0.94
N PHE A 165 -1.94 7.20 0.16
CA PHE A 165 -3.38 6.96 0.29
C PHE A 165 -4.26 8.03 -0.40
N LYS A 166 -3.75 9.26 -0.54
CA LYS A 166 -4.48 10.39 -1.14
C LYS A 166 -5.86 10.59 -0.48
N GLY A 167 -5.88 10.67 0.86
CA GLY A 167 -7.10 10.78 1.70
C GLY A 167 -7.75 9.43 2.04
N GLN A 168 -9.10 9.36 2.03
CA GLN A 168 -9.85 8.12 2.28
C GLN A 168 -9.50 7.07 1.22
N ASP A 169 -8.79 6.02 1.65
CA ASP A 169 -8.21 5.07 0.73
C ASP A 169 -9.25 4.12 0.13
N SER A 170 -9.04 3.70 -1.13
CA SER A 170 -10.03 2.92 -1.87
C SER A 170 -9.89 1.45 -1.55
N ILE A 171 -10.97 0.70 -1.72
CA ILE A 171 -10.98 -0.74 -1.43
C ILE A 171 -9.93 -1.48 -2.28
N GLU A 172 -9.76 -1.08 -3.55
CA GLU A 172 -8.72 -1.66 -4.41
C GLU A 172 -7.32 -1.37 -3.87
N HIS A 173 -7.03 -0.13 -3.48
CA HIS A 173 -5.70 0.25 -3.04
C HIS A 173 -5.30 -0.45 -1.73
N LYS A 174 -6.25 -0.56 -0.79
CA LYS A 174 -6.08 -1.39 0.42
C LYS A 174 -5.81 -2.86 0.08
N SER A 175 -6.48 -3.40 -0.95
CA SER A 175 -6.26 -4.79 -1.39
C SER A 175 -4.88 -4.99 -1.98
N ARG A 176 -4.39 -4.04 -2.80
CA ARG A 176 -3.03 -4.09 -3.33
C ARG A 176 -1.99 -4.03 -2.20
N LEU A 177 -2.23 -3.23 -1.16
CA LEU A 177 -1.35 -3.19 0.02
C LEU A 177 -1.37 -4.52 0.78
N LYS A 178 -2.56 -5.13 0.93
CA LYS A 178 -2.69 -6.49 1.45
C LYS A 178 -1.89 -7.49 0.63
N ASP A 179 -2.01 -7.47 -0.69
CA ASP A 179 -1.31 -8.41 -1.57
C ASP A 179 0.22 -8.22 -1.46
N ALA A 180 0.71 -6.98 -1.44
CA ALA A 180 2.12 -6.68 -1.18
C ALA A 180 2.63 -7.21 0.17
N ILE A 181 1.81 -7.15 1.22
CA ILE A 181 2.13 -7.72 2.54
C ILE A 181 2.24 -9.25 2.45
N GLU A 182 1.29 -9.92 1.79
CA GLU A 182 1.29 -11.37 1.62
C GLU A 182 2.48 -11.85 0.81
N ASP A 183 2.76 -11.18 -0.31
CA ASP A 183 3.87 -11.50 -1.20
C ASP A 183 5.21 -11.32 -0.48
N ALA A 184 5.40 -10.21 0.24
CA ALA A 184 6.59 -9.97 1.04
C ALA A 184 6.79 -11.03 2.13
N ALA A 185 5.72 -11.38 2.86
CA ALA A 185 5.78 -12.40 3.91
C ALA A 185 6.13 -13.79 3.34
N ALA A 186 5.50 -14.16 2.22
CA ALA A 186 5.74 -15.44 1.57
C ALA A 186 7.17 -15.53 1.01
N ARG A 187 7.63 -14.47 0.35
CA ARG A 187 8.94 -14.39 -0.30
C ARG A 187 10.09 -14.37 0.71
N TYR A 188 10.04 -13.43 1.65
CA TYR A 188 11.18 -13.18 2.54
C TYR A 188 11.12 -13.97 3.84
N ARG A 189 9.93 -14.43 4.26
CA ARG A 189 9.71 -15.11 5.54
C ARG A 189 10.24 -14.33 6.74
N LYS A 190 10.09 -13.00 6.68
CA LYS A 190 10.49 -12.03 7.70
C LYS A 190 9.27 -11.23 8.16
N PRO A 191 9.34 -10.55 9.33
CA PRO A 191 8.30 -9.61 9.72
C PRO A 191 8.05 -8.57 8.63
N VAL A 192 6.78 -8.28 8.36
CA VAL A 192 6.37 -7.18 7.48
C VAL A 192 5.90 -6.03 8.35
N VAL A 193 6.44 -4.84 8.13
CA VAL A 193 6.13 -3.62 8.87
C VAL A 193 5.55 -2.59 7.92
N VAL A 194 4.38 -2.04 8.26
CA VAL A 194 3.79 -0.89 7.59
C VAL A 194 3.96 0.33 8.48
N LEU A 195 4.77 1.28 8.02
CA LEU A 195 5.09 2.51 8.73
C LEU A 195 4.27 3.66 8.13
N TYR A 196 3.29 4.15 8.89
CA TYR A 196 2.33 5.15 8.44
C TYR A 196 2.69 6.57 8.89
N PHE A 197 2.67 7.51 7.94
CA PHE A 197 2.84 8.95 8.17
C PHE A 197 1.58 9.72 7.74
N GLY A 198 1.00 10.51 8.63
CA GLY A 198 -0.18 11.33 8.38
C GLY A 198 -0.24 12.56 9.29
N ASP A 199 -1.30 13.34 9.13
CA ASP A 199 -1.50 14.56 9.93
C ASP A 199 -1.86 14.22 11.39
N ASP A 200 -1.52 15.10 12.33
CA ASP A 200 -2.03 15.01 13.71
C ASP A 200 -3.39 15.70 13.79
N ASP A 201 -4.38 15.06 13.16
CA ASP A 201 -5.79 15.43 13.21
C ASP A 201 -6.70 14.17 13.21
N GLU A 202 -7.99 14.35 13.48
CA GLU A 202 -8.96 13.24 13.58
C GLU A 202 -8.96 12.32 12.35
N SER A 203 -8.73 12.88 11.14
CA SER A 203 -8.61 12.12 9.89
C SER A 203 -7.34 11.29 9.87
N GLY A 204 -6.19 11.88 10.20
CA GLY A 204 -4.90 11.21 10.26
C GLY A 204 -4.87 10.08 11.29
N TRP A 205 -5.74 10.10 12.29
CA TRP A 205 -5.99 8.97 13.20
C TRP A 205 -6.96 7.92 12.62
N THR A 206 -8.05 8.35 12.02
CA THR A 206 -9.15 7.45 11.61
C THR A 206 -8.83 6.68 10.32
N ILE A 207 -8.18 7.31 9.36
CA ILE A 207 -7.84 6.72 8.05
C ILE A 207 -6.94 5.48 8.21
N PRO A 208 -5.77 5.55 8.86
CA PRO A 208 -4.90 4.38 8.98
C PRO A 208 -5.55 3.24 9.78
N GLN A 209 -6.34 3.56 10.82
CA GLN A 209 -7.08 2.55 11.58
C GLN A 209 -8.12 1.83 10.71
N GLY A 210 -8.83 2.57 9.86
CA GLY A 210 -9.77 2.00 8.91
C GLY A 210 -9.08 1.10 7.88
N VAL A 211 -7.93 1.51 7.37
CA VAL A 211 -7.11 0.71 6.43
C VAL A 211 -6.60 -0.56 7.11
N GLU A 212 -5.95 -0.42 8.26
CA GLU A 212 -5.40 -1.55 9.03
C GLU A 212 -6.49 -2.57 9.36
N ARG A 213 -7.64 -2.12 9.88
CA ARG A 213 -8.76 -3.00 10.22
C ARG A 213 -9.25 -3.77 9.02
N ASP A 214 -9.41 -3.11 7.88
CA ASP A 214 -9.93 -3.75 6.66
C ASP A 214 -8.91 -4.79 6.15
N ILE A 215 -7.62 -4.45 6.07
CA ILE A 215 -6.56 -5.38 5.66
C ILE A 215 -6.49 -6.59 6.60
N ARG A 216 -6.50 -6.38 7.93
CA ARG A 216 -6.52 -7.46 8.92
C ARG A 216 -7.77 -8.34 8.84
N SER A 217 -8.85 -7.87 8.22
CA SER A 217 -10.05 -8.69 7.97
C SER A 217 -9.95 -9.51 6.68
N TRP A 218 -9.00 -9.20 5.81
CA TRP A 218 -8.82 -9.83 4.49
C TRP A 218 -7.65 -10.80 4.40
N THR A 219 -6.72 -10.76 5.35
CA THR A 219 -5.56 -11.66 5.38
C THR A 219 -5.28 -12.18 6.80
N ASP A 220 -4.80 -13.41 6.88
CA ASP A 220 -4.24 -14.01 8.10
C ASP A 220 -2.73 -13.77 8.23
N THR A 221 -2.10 -13.16 7.21
CA THR A 221 -0.66 -12.87 7.22
C THR A 221 -0.32 -11.87 8.34
N PRO A 222 0.62 -12.20 9.23
CA PRO A 222 1.00 -11.29 10.31
C PRO A 222 1.80 -10.10 9.77
N PHE A 223 1.40 -8.90 10.14
CA PHE A 223 2.15 -7.66 9.90
C PHE A 223 1.98 -6.68 11.06
N GLU A 224 3.00 -5.86 11.25
CA GLU A 224 3.00 -4.76 12.21
C GLU A 224 2.55 -3.46 11.53
N TRP A 225 1.73 -2.67 12.21
CA TRP A 225 1.30 -1.36 11.75
C TRP A 225 1.76 -0.32 12.76
N VAL A 226 2.63 0.59 12.33
CA VAL A 226 3.27 1.58 13.19
C VAL A 226 2.96 2.96 12.65
N ARG A 227 2.45 3.85 13.50
CA ARG A 227 2.31 5.27 13.16
C ARG A 227 3.61 5.99 13.53
N ALA A 228 4.29 6.55 12.53
CA ALA A 228 5.61 7.16 12.67
C ALA A 228 5.61 8.70 12.70
N GLY A 229 4.53 9.33 12.24
CA GLY A 229 4.40 10.77 12.34
C GLY A 229 3.10 11.25 11.71
N LEU A 230 2.65 12.48 11.99
CA LEU A 230 2.93 13.19 13.24
C LEU A 230 2.21 12.45 14.37
N ALA A 231 2.97 11.96 15.36
CA ALA A 231 2.43 11.36 16.57
C ALA A 231 1.97 12.44 17.56
N GLU A 232 1.09 12.07 18.49
CA GLU A 232 0.56 13.00 19.50
C GLU A 232 1.70 13.71 20.24
N GLY A 233 1.71 15.04 20.18
CA GLY A 233 2.72 15.88 20.86
C GLY A 233 4.06 15.99 20.15
N GLN A 234 4.34 15.20 19.10
CA GLN A 234 5.58 15.28 18.33
C GLN A 234 5.72 16.65 17.64
N ALA A 235 4.64 17.13 17.03
CA ALA A 235 4.61 18.42 16.35
C ALA A 235 4.81 19.59 17.33
N ALA A 236 4.22 19.52 18.53
CA ALA A 236 4.42 20.51 19.57
C ALA A 236 5.86 20.51 20.11
N ALA A 237 6.46 19.33 20.30
CA ALA A 237 7.84 19.18 20.76
C ALA A 237 8.85 19.73 19.74
N LEU A 238 8.56 19.58 18.44
CA LEU A 238 9.38 20.06 17.33
C LEU A 238 9.12 21.52 16.96
N GLY A 239 8.20 22.21 17.65
CA GLY A 239 7.89 23.61 17.40
C GLY A 239 7.18 23.87 16.07
N VAL A 240 6.47 22.86 15.54
CA VAL A 240 5.69 22.97 14.30
C VAL A 240 4.54 23.94 14.53
N SER A 241 4.29 24.83 13.56
CA SER A 241 3.17 25.76 13.66
C SER A 241 1.84 25.02 13.58
N GLU A 242 0.91 25.38 14.46
CA GLU A 242 -0.45 24.85 14.41
C GLU A 242 -1.16 25.24 13.12
N ASN A 243 -2.12 24.42 12.70
CA ASN A 243 -3.00 24.76 11.60
C ASN A 243 -3.83 26.01 11.96
N PRO A 244 -3.71 27.12 11.19
CA PRO A 244 -4.45 28.36 11.48
C PRO A 244 -5.97 28.20 11.33
N GLU A 245 -6.44 27.23 10.55
CA GLU A 245 -7.86 26.94 10.35
C GLU A 245 -8.43 26.03 11.43
N LYS A 246 -7.58 25.23 12.10
CA LYS A 246 -7.96 24.26 13.13
C LYS A 246 -6.92 24.22 14.26
N PRO A 247 -7.02 25.13 15.25
CA PRO A 247 -6.11 25.17 16.38
C PRO A 247 -6.03 23.82 17.11
N GLY A 248 -4.81 23.44 17.52
CA GLY A 248 -4.52 22.14 18.14
C GLY A 248 -4.38 20.96 17.17
N THR A 249 -4.35 21.20 15.85
CA THR A 249 -4.01 20.18 14.85
C THR A 249 -2.74 20.57 14.11
N TYR A 250 -1.99 19.57 13.64
CA TYR A 250 -0.72 19.78 12.94
C TYR A 250 -0.73 19.05 11.61
N GLN A 251 -0.36 19.77 10.56
CA GLN A 251 -0.30 19.24 9.21
C GLN A 251 1.13 18.91 8.84
N TRP A 252 1.34 17.77 8.19
CA TRP A 252 2.64 17.38 7.68
C TRP A 252 3.19 18.40 6.68
N GLU A 253 2.31 18.97 5.85
CA GLU A 253 2.68 20.01 4.88
C GLU A 253 3.21 21.31 5.53
N ALA A 254 2.98 21.51 6.84
CA ALA A 254 3.50 22.65 7.59
C ALA A 254 4.90 22.40 8.18
N LEU A 255 5.45 21.19 8.05
CA LEU A 255 6.83 20.89 8.44
C LEU A 255 7.81 21.58 7.49
N ASP A 256 8.87 22.16 8.04
CA ASP A 256 10.02 22.48 7.21
C ASP A 256 10.73 21.19 6.77
N ASP A 257 11.50 21.32 5.68
CA ASP A 257 12.23 20.23 5.04
C ASP A 257 13.15 19.47 6.01
N GLY A 258 13.81 20.19 6.92
CA GLY A 258 14.70 19.60 7.91
C GLY A 258 13.97 18.77 8.96
N LEU A 259 12.81 19.25 9.43
CA LEU A 259 11.97 18.46 10.35
C LEU A 259 11.37 17.23 9.67
N ALA A 260 10.86 17.37 8.44
CA ALA A 260 10.33 16.24 7.67
C ALA A 260 11.41 15.16 7.48
N ARG A 261 12.64 15.58 7.13
CA ARG A 261 13.81 14.69 7.03
C ARG A 261 14.04 13.93 8.33
N THR A 262 14.19 14.64 9.45
CA THR A 262 14.50 14.02 10.76
C THR A 262 13.45 12.98 11.12
N ILE A 263 12.16 13.32 11.00
CA ILE A 263 11.07 12.40 11.35
C ILE A 263 11.10 11.14 10.46
N ILE A 264 11.33 11.30 9.15
CA ILE A 264 11.38 10.17 8.22
C ILE A 264 12.61 9.29 8.50
N GLU A 265 13.81 9.89 8.59
CA GLU A 265 15.06 9.16 8.76
C GLU A 265 15.11 8.43 10.12
N GLU A 266 14.67 9.06 11.21
CA GLU A 266 14.61 8.42 12.53
C GLU A 266 13.65 7.24 12.54
N ALA A 267 12.43 7.42 12.02
CA ALA A 267 11.43 6.36 12.05
C ALA A 267 11.79 5.18 11.13
N VAL A 268 12.40 5.45 9.96
CA VAL A 268 12.83 4.41 9.01
C VAL A 268 14.09 3.71 9.47
N GLY A 269 15.02 4.44 10.10
CA GLY A 269 16.28 3.91 10.62
C GLY A 269 16.12 2.83 11.69
N GLU A 270 14.98 2.77 12.37
CA GLU A 270 14.67 1.66 13.30
C GLU A 270 14.46 0.31 12.61
N TYR A 271 14.12 0.32 11.31
CA TYR A 271 13.73 -0.87 10.55
C TYR A 271 14.68 -1.21 9.40
N VAL A 272 15.55 -0.27 9.03
CA VAL A 272 16.54 -0.41 7.96
C VAL A 272 17.93 -0.59 8.57
N ASP A 273 18.58 -1.68 8.18
CA ASP A 273 19.96 -2.01 8.52
C ASP A 273 20.90 -1.53 7.42
N ASP A 274 21.76 -0.57 7.76
CA ASP A 274 22.77 -0.01 6.85
C ASP A 274 23.83 -1.04 6.46
N ASP A 275 24.22 -1.94 7.36
CA ASP A 275 25.17 -3.01 7.05
C ASP A 275 24.53 -4.00 6.06
N GLY A 276 23.26 -4.33 6.28
CA GLY A 276 22.47 -5.16 5.37
C GLY A 276 22.31 -4.52 3.98
N LYS A 277 22.17 -3.18 3.92
CA LYS A 277 22.12 -2.43 2.67
C LYS A 277 23.45 -2.46 1.92
N GLU A 278 24.56 -2.26 2.62
CA GLU A 278 25.91 -2.35 2.04
C GLU A 278 26.17 -3.76 1.50
N ALA A 279 25.87 -4.80 2.28
CA ALA A 279 26.03 -6.19 1.88
C ALA A 279 25.21 -6.54 0.63
N ALA A 280 23.97 -6.07 0.54
CA ALA A 280 23.15 -6.25 -0.66
C ALA A 280 23.77 -5.55 -1.88
N GLY A 281 24.29 -4.34 -1.71
CA GLY A 281 24.99 -3.59 -2.74
C GLY A 281 26.22 -4.34 -3.28
N GLU A 282 27.10 -4.78 -2.39
CA GLU A 282 28.30 -5.55 -2.73
C GLU A 282 27.96 -6.85 -3.48
N GLU A 283 26.91 -7.56 -3.02
CA GLU A 283 26.42 -8.76 -3.67
C GLU A 283 25.87 -8.47 -5.07
N GLY A 284 25.14 -7.38 -5.23
CA GLY A 284 24.66 -6.89 -6.53
C GLY A 284 25.82 -6.61 -7.50
N GLU A 285 26.82 -5.84 -7.06
CA GLU A 285 28.02 -5.54 -7.85
C GLU A 285 28.81 -6.82 -8.21
N ARG A 286 28.93 -7.75 -7.26
CA ARG A 286 29.60 -9.04 -7.47
C ARG A 286 28.88 -9.88 -8.54
N ARG A 287 27.55 -9.97 -8.46
CA ARG A 287 26.70 -10.69 -9.43
C ARG A 287 26.78 -10.06 -10.81
N GLU A 288 26.65 -8.73 -10.88
CA GLU A 288 26.75 -8.00 -12.14
C GLU A 288 28.14 -8.21 -12.76
N GLY A 289 29.21 -8.13 -11.97
CA GLY A 289 30.57 -8.38 -12.43
C GLY A 289 30.80 -9.83 -12.90
N ALA A 290 30.24 -10.82 -12.20
CA ALA A 290 30.30 -12.22 -12.60
C ALA A 290 29.53 -12.47 -13.90
N TRP A 291 28.34 -11.90 -14.02
CA TRP A 291 27.52 -12.00 -15.21
C TRP A 291 28.18 -11.33 -16.42
N ARG A 292 28.69 -10.10 -16.27
CA ARG A 292 29.43 -9.40 -17.33
C ARG A 292 30.62 -10.22 -17.83
N ARG A 293 31.38 -10.85 -16.91
CA ARG A 293 32.48 -11.76 -17.29
C ARG A 293 31.96 -12.96 -18.08
N TRP A 294 30.97 -13.67 -17.56
CA TRP A 294 30.38 -14.82 -18.25
C TRP A 294 29.87 -14.45 -19.64
N TRP A 295 29.19 -13.30 -19.77
CA TRP A 295 28.68 -12.81 -21.06
C TRP A 295 29.81 -12.55 -22.05
N MET A 296 30.88 -11.89 -21.63
CA MET A 296 32.06 -11.65 -22.47
C MET A 296 32.75 -12.96 -22.89
N ASP A 297 32.81 -13.94 -21.99
CA ASP A 297 33.47 -15.22 -22.24
C ASP A 297 32.66 -16.14 -23.18
N ASN A 298 31.32 -16.04 -23.16
CA ASN A 298 30.43 -16.95 -23.88
C ASN A 298 29.79 -16.33 -25.13
N THR A 299 29.71 -14.99 -25.20
CA THR A 299 29.10 -14.23 -26.31
C THR A 299 27.80 -14.88 -26.85
N PRO A 300 26.81 -15.18 -25.98
CA PRO A 300 25.64 -15.94 -26.40
C PRO A 300 24.86 -15.18 -27.48
N THR A 301 24.40 -15.90 -28.49
CA THR A 301 23.57 -15.35 -29.57
C THR A 301 22.12 -15.19 -29.11
N ALA A 302 21.32 -14.44 -29.88
CA ALA A 302 19.88 -14.32 -29.60
C ALA A 302 19.17 -15.69 -29.60
N SER A 303 19.65 -16.64 -30.41
CA SER A 303 19.17 -18.02 -30.45
C SER A 303 19.52 -18.79 -29.18
N ASP A 304 20.73 -18.61 -28.63
CA ASP A 304 21.15 -19.25 -27.37
C ASP A 304 20.34 -18.77 -26.17
N LEU A 305 19.71 -17.60 -26.30
CA LEU A 305 18.84 -16.98 -25.31
C LEU A 305 17.35 -17.23 -25.62
N GLY A 306 16.99 -18.02 -26.64
CA GLY A 306 15.59 -18.30 -26.96
C GLY A 306 14.78 -17.09 -27.46
N LEU A 307 15.47 -16.07 -27.98
CA LEU A 307 14.86 -14.81 -28.45
C LEU A 307 14.49 -14.84 -29.95
N THR A 308 14.72 -15.96 -30.63
CA THR A 308 14.47 -16.16 -32.07
C THR A 308 13.81 -17.49 -32.36
#